data_AF-A0A1G9DZQ5-F1
#
_entry.id   AF-A0A1G9DZQ5-F1
#
_cell.length_a   1.000
_cell.length_b   1.000
_cell.length_c   1.000
_cell.angle_alpha   90.00
_cell.angle_beta   90.00
_cell.angle_gamma   90.00
#
_symmetry.space_group_name_H-M   'P 1'
#
loop_
_entity.id
_entity.type
_entity.pdbx_description
1 polymer ?
#
loop_
_entity_poly.entity_id
_entity_poly.type
_entity_poly.pdbx_seq_one_letter_code
_entity_poly.pdbx_strand_id
1 'polypeptide(L)'
;MEKANRKTAWEFLELLLEAVPYRIHTILTDNGIQFAEQPRNRNTILSRPMRFDMICEANGIDHRLTQPNHPWTNGQVERMNRTIKDATVKRYHYDSHDQLRIDHSDFLDAYNFARRLKTLSGLTPYEYICKIWTSEPDRFIVNPIHQMPGLNT
;
A
#
# COMPACT_ATOMS: atom_id res chain seq x y z
N MET A 1 19.42 7.48 -6.28
CA MET A 1 18.18 7.20 -7.04
C MET A 1 17.58 5.93 -6.45
N GLU A 2 16.46 6.04 -5.74
CA GLU A 2 15.71 4.85 -5.28
C GLU A 2 15.25 4.08 -6.53
N LYS A 3 15.57 2.79 -6.60
CA LYS A 3 15.25 1.93 -7.75
C LYS A 3 14.17 0.95 -7.37
N ALA A 4 13.10 0.86 -8.14
CA ALA A 4 12.07 -0.16 -7.98
C ALA A 4 12.62 -1.55 -8.35
N ASN A 5 13.15 -2.24 -7.35
CA ASN A 5 13.74 -3.58 -7.46
C ASN A 5 13.09 -4.54 -6.46
N ARG A 6 13.48 -5.82 -6.50
CA ARG A 6 12.93 -6.84 -5.60
C ARG A 6 13.16 -6.49 -4.13
N LYS A 7 14.34 -5.96 -3.81
CA LYS A 7 14.72 -5.60 -2.44
C LYS A 7 13.83 -4.51 -1.86
N THR A 8 13.64 -3.43 -2.60
CA THR A 8 12.75 -2.34 -2.19
C THR A 8 11.30 -2.81 -2.03
N ALA A 9 10.85 -3.80 -2.81
CA ALA A 9 9.48 -4.31 -2.71
C ALA A 9 9.26 -5.13 -1.42
N TRP A 10 10.19 -6.01 -1.05
CA TRP A 10 10.03 -6.77 0.20
C TRP A 10 10.31 -5.93 1.45
N GLU A 11 11.23 -4.96 1.39
CA GLU A 11 11.45 -4.00 2.50
C GLU A 11 10.20 -3.15 2.72
N PHE A 12 9.55 -2.71 1.63
CA PHE A 12 8.27 -2.01 1.73
C PHE A 12 7.18 -2.88 2.35
N LEU A 13 7.12 -4.18 2.01
CA LEU A 13 6.16 -5.10 2.62
C LEU A 13 6.39 -5.24 4.13
N GLU A 14 7.64 -5.39 4.57
CA GLU A 14 8.00 -5.45 6.00
C GLU A 14 7.53 -4.16 6.72
N LEU A 15 7.85 -2.99 6.17
CA LEU A 15 7.42 -1.70 6.72
C LEU A 15 5.88 -1.54 6.73
N LEU A 16 5.19 -2.02 5.69
CA LEU A 16 3.74 -1.98 5.61
C LEU A 16 3.10 -2.81 6.73
N LEU A 17 3.63 -4.01 6.99
CA LEU A 17 3.12 -4.91 8.03
C LEU A 17 3.31 -4.33 9.43
N GLU A 18 4.40 -3.58 9.66
CA GLU A 18 4.63 -2.86 10.92
C GLU A 18 3.72 -1.64 11.08
N ALA A 19 3.39 -0.96 9.97
CA ALA A 19 2.65 0.30 10.02
C ALA A 19 1.14 0.13 10.18
N VAL A 20 0.54 -0.93 9.59
CA VAL A 20 -0.92 -1.09 9.61
C VAL A 20 -1.41 -1.73 10.90
N PRO A 21 -2.54 -1.29 11.48
CA PRO A 21 -3.03 -1.82 12.75
C PRO A 21 -3.80 -3.15 12.60
N TYR A 22 -3.92 -3.68 11.39
CA TYR A 22 -4.75 -4.84 11.05
C TYR A 22 -4.01 -5.94 10.32
N ARG A 23 -4.56 -7.16 10.41
CA ARG A 23 -4.02 -8.32 9.69
C ARG A 23 -4.35 -8.20 8.20
N ILE A 24 -3.34 -8.26 7.35
CA ILE A 24 -3.52 -8.34 5.91
C ILE A 24 -3.82 -9.80 5.55
N HIS A 25 -5.01 -10.07 5.03
CA HIS A 25 -5.38 -11.43 4.61
C HIS A 25 -4.87 -11.76 3.19
N THR A 26 -4.93 -10.81 2.27
CA THR A 26 -4.57 -11.01 0.86
C THR A 26 -3.85 -9.78 0.31
N ILE A 27 -2.80 -10.01 -0.47
CA ILE A 27 -2.14 -9.01 -1.28
C ILE A 27 -2.32 -9.38 -2.75
N LEU A 28 -2.72 -8.41 -3.57
CA LEU A 28 -2.81 -8.57 -5.02
C LEU A 28 -1.76 -7.67 -5.68
N THR A 29 -0.86 -8.24 -6.47
CA THR A 29 0.15 -7.50 -7.25
C THR A 29 0.07 -7.85 -8.73
N ASP A 30 0.74 -7.06 -9.58
CA ASP A 30 0.95 -7.42 -10.97
C ASP A 30 2.07 -8.47 -11.12
N ASN A 31 2.30 -8.93 -12.34
CA ASN A 31 3.37 -9.89 -12.64
C ASN A 31 4.76 -9.23 -12.77
N GLY A 32 4.94 -8.03 -12.20
CA GLY A 32 6.20 -7.30 -12.21
C GLY A 32 7.34 -8.11 -11.58
N ILE A 33 8.55 -7.92 -12.09
CA ILE A 33 9.75 -8.67 -11.65
C ILE A 33 10.09 -8.47 -10.17
N GLN A 34 9.53 -7.44 -9.55
CA GLN A 34 9.65 -7.11 -8.13
C GLN A 34 8.80 -8.04 -7.25
N PHE A 35 7.63 -8.46 -7.75
CA PHE A 35 6.63 -9.22 -6.99
C PHE A 35 6.53 -10.68 -7.41
N ALA A 36 6.90 -11.01 -8.65
CA ALA A 36 6.82 -12.37 -9.16
C ALA A 36 8.06 -12.79 -9.96
N GLU A 37 8.32 -14.10 -9.99
CA GLU A 37 9.27 -14.67 -10.93
C GLU A 37 8.82 -14.42 -12.38
N GLN A 38 9.79 -14.25 -13.27
CA GLN A 38 9.51 -14.14 -14.70
C GLN A 38 8.83 -15.43 -15.16
N PRO A 39 7.79 -15.35 -16.01
CA PRO A 39 7.04 -16.52 -16.47
C PRO A 39 7.92 -17.65 -17.01
N ARG A 40 9.03 -17.32 -17.69
CA ARG A 40 10.00 -18.29 -18.24
C ARG A 40 10.73 -19.16 -17.20
N ASN A 41 10.79 -18.72 -15.94
CA ASN A 41 11.49 -19.43 -14.86
C ASN A 41 10.53 -20.20 -13.95
N ARG A 42 9.24 -19.85 -13.95
CA ARG A 42 8.23 -20.46 -13.06
C ARG A 42 8.11 -21.96 -13.34
N ASN A 43 8.00 -22.76 -12.29
CA ASN A 43 7.88 -24.23 -12.36
C ASN A 43 9.06 -24.94 -13.08
N THR A 44 10.21 -24.28 -13.17
CA THR A 44 11.44 -24.89 -13.68
C THR A 44 12.40 -25.23 -12.54
N ILE A 45 13.49 -25.95 -12.85
CA ILE A 45 14.58 -26.23 -11.90
C ILE A 45 15.24 -24.93 -11.39
N LEU A 46 15.11 -23.83 -12.13
CA LEU A 46 15.64 -22.52 -11.76
C LEU A 46 14.68 -21.71 -10.87
N SER A 47 13.45 -22.19 -10.66
CA SER A 47 12.47 -21.50 -9.84
C SER A 47 12.96 -21.44 -8.39
N ARG A 48 12.92 -20.25 -7.80
CA ARG A 48 13.26 -20.02 -6.41
C ARG A 48 12.15 -19.26 -5.70
N PRO A 49 11.89 -19.57 -4.42
CA PRO A 49 11.00 -18.75 -3.61
C PRO A 49 11.46 -17.29 -3.64
N MET A 50 10.56 -16.38 -3.98
CA MET A 50 10.85 -14.95 -3.88
C MET A 50 10.72 -14.53 -2.42
N ARG A 51 11.60 -13.63 -1.95
CA ARG A 51 11.53 -13.12 -0.58
C ARG A 51 10.19 -12.44 -0.27
N PHE A 52 9.56 -11.80 -1.25
CA PHE A 52 8.21 -11.25 -1.13
C PHE A 52 7.19 -12.36 -0.79
N ASP A 53 7.18 -13.46 -1.54
CA ASP A 53 6.31 -14.62 -1.30
C ASP A 53 6.58 -15.26 0.06
N MET A 54 7.85 -15.38 0.45
CA MET A 54 8.26 -15.94 1.75
C MET A 54 7.74 -15.11 2.93
N ILE A 55 7.77 -13.77 2.82
CA ILE A 55 7.23 -12.88 3.87
C ILE A 55 5.71 -13.01 3.93
N CYS A 56 5.03 -13.07 2.77
CA CYS A 56 3.59 -13.32 2.73
C CYS A 56 3.23 -14.65 3.42
N GLU A 57 3.90 -15.74 3.07
CA GLU A 57 3.68 -17.06 3.66
C GLU A 57 3.91 -17.06 5.18
N ALA A 58 5.02 -16.48 5.64
CA ALA A 58 5.35 -16.39 7.06
C ALA A 58 4.32 -15.60 7.89
N ASN A 59 3.58 -14.69 7.25
CA ASN A 59 2.54 -13.87 7.88
C ASN A 59 1.12 -14.39 7.59
N GLY A 60 0.96 -15.55 6.93
CA GLY A 60 -0.34 -16.10 6.56
C GLY A 60 -1.11 -15.27 5.53
N ILE A 61 -0.40 -14.52 4.69
CA ILE A 61 -0.95 -13.64 3.66
C ILE A 61 -1.05 -14.41 2.35
N ASP A 62 -2.24 -14.46 1.78
CA ASP A 62 -2.47 -15.01 0.44
C ASP A 62 -1.98 -14.00 -0.61
N HIS A 63 -0.83 -14.29 -1.24
CA HIS A 63 -0.30 -13.46 -2.32
C HIS A 63 -0.85 -13.92 -3.68
N ARG A 64 -1.63 -13.05 -4.31
CA ARG A 64 -2.25 -13.27 -5.61
C ARG A 64 -1.62 -12.37 -6.66
N LEU A 65 -1.55 -12.87 -7.88
CA LEU A 65 -1.12 -12.10 -9.05
C LEU A 65 -2.33 -11.75 -9.91
N THR A 66 -2.32 -10.58 -10.53
CA THR A 66 -3.29 -10.24 -11.56
C THR A 66 -3.21 -11.24 -12.72
N GLN A 67 -4.35 -11.56 -13.31
CA GLN A 67 -4.37 -12.38 -14.52
C GLN A 67 -3.76 -11.58 -15.69
N PRO A 68 -2.96 -12.21 -16.57
CA PRO A 68 -2.45 -11.56 -17.77
C PRO A 68 -3.60 -11.02 -18.63
N ASN A 69 -3.50 -9.77 -19.10
CA ASN A 69 -4.53 -9.09 -19.91
C ASN A 69 -5.83 -8.72 -19.16
N HIS A 70 -5.80 -8.60 -17.82
CA HIS A 70 -6.93 -8.13 -17.00
C HIS A 70 -6.62 -6.79 -16.31
N PRO A 71 -6.55 -5.68 -17.06
CA PRO A 71 -6.08 -4.39 -16.53
C PRO A 71 -6.97 -3.81 -15.42
N TRP A 72 -8.26 -4.16 -15.40
CA TRP A 72 -9.18 -3.61 -14.39
C TRP A 72 -8.87 -4.06 -12.96
N THR A 73 -8.19 -5.19 -12.78
CA THR A 73 -7.86 -5.71 -11.44
C THR A 73 -6.82 -4.83 -10.74
N ASN A 74 -6.04 -4.06 -11.50
CA ASN A 74 -5.09 -3.07 -10.99
C ASN A 74 -5.67 -1.64 -10.95
N GLY A 75 -6.94 -1.46 -11.32
CA GLY A 75 -7.53 -0.13 -11.52
C GLY A 75 -7.58 0.72 -10.26
N GLN A 76 -7.63 0.11 -9.06
CA GLN A 76 -7.63 0.86 -7.79
C GLN A 76 -6.29 1.55 -7.55
N VAL A 77 -5.16 0.82 -7.67
CA VAL A 77 -3.83 1.41 -7.48
C VAL A 77 -3.50 2.40 -8.60
N GLU A 78 -3.92 2.12 -9.84
CA GLU A 78 -3.74 3.05 -10.96
C GLU A 78 -4.52 4.35 -10.76
N ARG A 79 -5.75 4.27 -10.23
CA ARG A 79 -6.56 5.45 -9.87
C ARG A 79 -5.92 6.23 -8.71
N MET A 80 -5.43 5.54 -7.69
CA MET A 80 -4.74 6.18 -6.57
C MET A 80 -3.47 6.90 -7.04
N ASN A 81 -2.62 6.21 -7.81
CA ASN A 81 -1.40 6.78 -8.38
C ASN A 81 -1.68 8.01 -9.25
N ARG A 82 -2.78 8.00 -10.02
CA ARG A 82 -3.23 9.17 -10.78
C ARG A 82 -3.63 10.32 -9.86
N THR A 83 -4.40 10.04 -8.81
CA THR A 83 -4.83 11.04 -7.81
C THR A 83 -3.63 11.71 -7.15
N ILE A 84 -2.63 10.92 -6.73
CA ILE A 84 -1.38 11.45 -6.14
C ILE A 84 -0.65 12.33 -7.14
N LYS A 85 -0.47 11.86 -8.39
CA LYS A 85 0.22 12.63 -9.43
C LYS A 85 -0.50 13.94 -9.78
N ASP A 86 -1.82 13.92 -9.85
CA ASP A 86 -2.65 15.09 -10.13
C ASP A 86 -2.58 16.12 -8.99
N ALA A 87 -2.42 15.65 -7.74
CA ALA A 87 -2.28 16.52 -6.57
C ALA A 87 -0.85 17.07 -6.37
N THR A 88 0.17 16.39 -6.91
CA THR A 88 1.60 16.72 -6.69
C THR A 88 2.28 17.17 -7.99
N VAL A 89 3.02 16.25 -8.63
CA VAL A 89 3.97 16.51 -9.74
C VAL A 89 3.34 17.09 -11.00
N LYS A 90 2.02 17.00 -11.20
CA LYS A 90 1.35 17.66 -12.33
C LYS A 90 0.91 19.10 -12.02
N ARG A 91 0.82 19.46 -10.74
CA ARG A 91 0.36 20.77 -10.28
C ARG A 91 1.52 21.68 -9.89
N TYR A 92 2.58 21.11 -9.36
CA TYR A 92 3.74 21.84 -8.84
C TYR A 92 5.03 21.41 -9.55
N HIS A 93 5.94 22.38 -9.70
CA HIS A 93 7.33 22.10 -10.05
C HIS A 93 8.14 21.94 -8.77
N TYR A 94 9.01 20.94 -8.73
CA TYR A 94 9.85 20.64 -7.57
C TYR A 94 11.32 20.81 -7.93
N ASP A 95 12.01 21.68 -7.20
CA ASP A 95 13.45 21.90 -7.38
C ASP A 95 14.30 20.76 -6.78
N SER A 96 13.72 19.98 -5.85
CA SER A 96 14.39 18.85 -5.20
C SER A 96 13.41 17.70 -4.90
N HIS A 97 13.97 16.49 -4.71
CA HIS A 97 13.18 15.34 -4.26
C HIS A 97 12.68 15.50 -2.82
N ASP A 98 13.36 16.28 -1.99
CA ASP A 98 12.96 16.49 -0.60
C ASP A 98 11.70 17.35 -0.52
N GLN A 99 11.56 18.35 -1.40
CA GLN A 99 10.31 19.11 -1.51
C GLN A 99 9.15 18.19 -1.93
N LEU A 100 9.37 17.30 -2.91
CA LEU A 100 8.36 16.32 -3.31
C LEU A 100 7.99 15.38 -2.14
N ARG A 101 8.95 14.95 -1.32
CA ARG A 101 8.69 14.09 -0.17
C ARG A 101 7.82 14.77 0.89
N ILE A 102 8.07 16.05 1.17
CA ILE A 102 7.27 16.85 2.11
C ILE A 102 5.83 16.96 1.60
N ASP A 103 5.65 17.45 0.38
CA ASP A 103 4.32 17.60 -0.22
C ASP A 103 3.56 16.26 -0.33
N HIS A 104 4.29 15.16 -0.62
CA HIS A 104 3.71 13.83 -0.67
C HIS A 104 3.23 13.36 0.72
N SER A 105 4.00 13.66 1.78
CA SER A 105 3.58 13.40 3.16
C SER A 105 2.34 14.20 3.53
N ASP A 106 2.33 15.50 3.25
CA ASP A 106 1.19 16.39 3.51
C ASP A 106 -0.07 15.92 2.77
N PHE A 107 0.08 15.45 1.53
CA PHE A 107 -1.02 14.86 0.78
C PHE A 107 -1.57 13.61 1.47
N LEU A 108 -0.71 12.71 1.96
CA LEU A 108 -1.13 11.49 2.64
C LEU A 108 -1.85 11.81 3.96
N ASP A 109 -1.34 12.76 4.73
CA ASP A 109 -1.97 13.19 5.98
C ASP A 109 -3.34 13.81 5.73
N ALA A 110 -3.43 14.73 4.76
CA ALA A 110 -4.69 15.31 4.36
C ALA A 110 -5.68 14.24 3.84
N TYR A 111 -5.21 13.26 3.06
CA TYR A 111 -6.05 12.20 2.51
C TYR A 111 -6.59 11.28 3.61
N ASN A 112 -5.73 10.84 4.53
CA ASN A 112 -6.09 9.84 5.55
C ASN A 112 -6.86 10.44 6.73
N PHE A 113 -6.56 11.68 7.12
CA PHE A 113 -7.09 12.27 8.35
C PHE A 113 -8.05 13.44 8.15
N ALA A 114 -7.97 14.18 7.03
CA ALA A 114 -8.84 15.35 6.80
C ALA A 114 -9.90 15.12 5.71
N ARG A 115 -9.60 14.33 4.69
CA ARG A 115 -10.46 14.17 3.51
C ARG A 115 -11.57 13.16 3.77
N ARG A 116 -12.81 13.66 3.82
CA ARG A 116 -14.02 12.83 3.87
C ARG A 116 -14.34 12.22 2.49
N LEU A 117 -14.52 10.91 2.43
CA LEU A 117 -14.75 10.18 1.18
C LEU A 117 -16.21 9.72 1.07
N LYS A 118 -16.86 10.04 -0.05
CA LYS A 118 -18.25 9.60 -0.33
C LYS A 118 -18.39 8.08 -0.32
N THR A 119 -17.38 7.36 -0.80
CA THR A 119 -17.33 5.89 -0.81
C THR A 119 -17.27 5.29 0.59
N LEU A 120 -16.84 6.06 1.59
CA LEU A 120 -16.81 5.68 3.00
C LEU A 120 -17.93 6.35 3.79
N SER A 121 -19.04 6.68 3.12
CA SER A 121 -20.20 7.35 3.73
C SER A 121 -19.86 8.68 4.43
N GLY A 122 -18.87 9.41 3.90
CA GLY A 122 -18.44 10.70 4.46
C GLY A 122 -17.42 10.60 5.60
N LEU A 123 -16.90 9.40 5.89
CA LEU A 123 -15.78 9.22 6.82
C LEU A 123 -14.44 9.51 6.13
N THR A 124 -13.44 9.91 6.91
CA THR A 124 -12.04 9.84 6.48
C THR A 124 -11.57 8.38 6.48
N PRO A 125 -10.52 8.03 5.73
CA PRO A 125 -9.92 6.70 5.81
C PRO A 125 -9.60 6.25 7.24
N TYR A 126 -9.02 7.15 8.06
CA TYR A 126 -8.72 6.86 9.46
C TYR A 126 -9.98 6.59 10.30
N GLU A 127 -11.00 7.47 10.19
CA GLU A 127 -12.28 7.29 10.89
C GLU A 127 -12.94 5.95 10.49
N TYR A 128 -12.85 5.59 9.21
CA TYR A 128 -13.37 4.31 8.73
C TYR A 128 -12.62 3.12 9.35
N ILE A 129 -11.29 3.16 9.42
CA ILE A 129 -10.49 2.12 10.08
C ILE A 129 -10.90 1.97 11.56
N CYS A 130 -11.04 3.08 12.29
CA CYS A 130 -11.50 3.08 13.68
C CYS A 130 -12.91 2.49 13.82
N LYS A 131 -13.83 2.82 12.88
CA LYS A 131 -15.17 2.25 12.87
C LYS A 131 -15.14 0.73 12.68
N ILE A 132 -14.34 0.22 11.75
CA ILE A 132 -14.21 -1.23 11.51
C ILE A 132 -13.59 -1.93 12.73
N TRP A 133 -12.59 -1.31 13.38
CA TRP A 133 -12.04 -1.85 14.63
C TRP A 133 -13.10 -2.02 15.72
N THR A 134 -13.97 -1.02 15.91
CA THR A 134 -15.05 -1.10 16.91
C THR A 134 -16.04 -2.24 16.63
N SER A 135 -16.31 -2.54 15.35
CA SER A 135 -17.24 -3.62 14.97
C SER A 135 -16.59 -5.00 14.82
N GLU A 136 -15.31 -5.05 14.45
CA GLU A 136 -14.57 -6.28 14.12
C GLU A 136 -13.15 -6.25 14.72
N PRO A 137 -13.01 -6.18 16.06
CA PRO A 137 -11.71 -5.98 16.72
C PRO A 137 -10.72 -7.13 16.47
N ASP A 138 -11.20 -8.36 16.25
CA ASP A 138 -10.36 -9.55 16.02
C ASP A 138 -9.55 -9.48 14.71
N ARG A 139 -9.93 -8.59 13.78
CA ARG A 139 -9.16 -8.34 12.55
C ARG A 139 -7.93 -7.48 12.78
N PHE A 140 -7.80 -6.90 13.96
CA PHE A 140 -6.75 -5.96 14.32
C PHE A 140 -5.70 -6.58 15.23
N ILE A 141 -4.47 -6.07 15.12
CA ILE A 141 -3.34 -6.49 15.95
C ILE A 141 -3.16 -5.49 17.10
N VAL A 142 -3.50 -4.22 16.87
CA VAL A 142 -3.45 -3.14 17.86
C VAL A 142 -4.68 -2.23 17.75
N ASN A 143 -4.97 -1.49 18.82
CA ASN A 143 -6.05 -0.50 18.80
C ASN A 143 -5.62 0.74 17.98
N PRO A 144 -6.31 1.07 16.87
CA PRO A 144 -5.95 2.19 16.00
C PRO A 144 -6.32 3.56 16.56
N ILE A 145 -7.19 3.64 17.59
CA ILE A 145 -7.78 4.91 18.09
C ILE A 145 -6.71 5.87 18.65
N HIS A 146 -5.54 5.36 19.03
CA HIS A 146 -4.42 6.17 19.52
C HIS A 146 -3.57 6.80 18.40
N GLN A 147 -3.80 6.47 17.12
CA GLN A 147 -3.04 7.02 15.99
C GLN A 147 -3.61 8.33 15.44
N MET A 148 -4.44 9.05 16.21
CA MET A 148 -4.69 10.46 15.89
C MET A 148 -3.37 11.21 16.02
N PRO A 149 -2.86 11.88 14.97
CA PRO A 149 -2.09 13.09 15.23
C PRO A 149 -3.07 13.98 15.98
N GLY A 150 -2.87 14.16 17.29
CA GLY A 150 -3.53 15.24 17.99
C GLY A 150 -3.27 16.54 17.22
N LEU A 151 -4.15 17.54 17.38
CA LEU A 151 -3.84 18.90 16.95
C LEU A 151 -2.39 19.21 17.38
N ASN A 152 -1.49 19.32 16.40
CA ASN A 152 -0.10 19.66 16.68
C ASN A 152 -0.10 20.94 17.52
N THR A 153 0.46 20.83 18.72
CA THR A 153 0.90 21.97 19.53
C THR A 153 2.27 22.40 19.02
#